data_AF-A0AAT9GNW7-F1
#
_entry.id   AF-A0AAT9GNW7-F1
#
_cell.length_a   1.000
_cell.length_b   1.000
_cell.length_c   1.000
_cell.angle_alpha   90.00
_cell.angle_beta   90.00
_cell.angle_gamma   90.00
#
_symmetry.space_group_name_H-M   'P 1'
#
loop_
_entity.id
_entity.type
_entity.pdbx_description
1 polymer ?
#
loop_
_entity_poly.entity_id
_entity_poly.type
_entity_poly.pdbx_seq_one_letter_code
_entity_poly.pdbx_strand_id
1 'polypeptide(L)'
;MKGTKTEMGLKELFLANSEDHLFLYFLSEKLEELNKKEEAKMIRDKALVELGHAKGIFEKMNKYLGTEYLQNWLNELENTEAKEIKEKFAYTATQYMLSKILSEKVTDEKVKQELSAKASQKYNEAKQWFEELLKSGSELM
;
A
#
# COMPACT_ATOMS: atom_id res chain seq x y z
N MET A 1 21.86 16.38 9.51
CA MET A 1 21.95 15.65 8.21
C MET A 1 21.82 14.12 8.30
N LYS A 2 21.75 13.47 9.48
CA LYS A 2 21.52 12.00 9.56
C LYS A 2 20.03 11.58 9.57
N GLY A 3 19.10 12.47 9.92
CA GLY A 3 17.66 12.16 10.01
C GLY A 3 16.95 12.02 8.65
N THR A 4 17.30 12.84 7.66
CA THR A 4 16.60 12.91 6.36
C THR A 4 16.80 11.67 5.49
N LYS A 5 18.01 11.11 5.45
CA LYS A 5 18.30 9.87 4.69
C LYS A 5 17.59 8.65 5.27
N THR A 6 17.49 8.57 6.59
CA THR A 6 16.78 7.46 7.27
C THR A 6 15.27 7.57 7.07
N GLU A 7 14.72 8.78 7.09
CA GLU A 7 13.30 9.01 6.78
C GLU A 7 12.95 8.60 5.34
N MET A 8 13.69 9.10 4.35
CA MET A 8 13.48 8.75 2.94
C MET A 8 13.55 7.23 2.72
N GLY A 9 14.58 6.58 3.28
CA GLY A 9 14.70 5.13 3.16
C GLY A 9 13.55 4.35 3.82
N LEU A 10 13.00 4.83 4.94
CA LEU A 10 11.82 4.20 5.55
C LEU A 10 10.56 4.40 4.70
N LYS A 11 10.37 5.57 4.09
CA LYS A 11 9.27 5.84 3.17
C LYS A 11 9.34 4.96 1.92
N GLU A 12 10.52 4.84 1.32
CA GLU A 12 10.78 3.97 0.17
C GLU A 12 10.50 2.49 0.49
N LEU A 13 10.97 2.01 1.65
CA LEU A 13 10.67 0.66 2.11
C LEU A 13 9.17 0.47 2.35
N PHE A 14 8.49 1.42 2.99
CA PHE A 14 7.07 1.32 3.23
C PHE A 14 6.27 1.26 1.91
N LEU A 15 6.66 2.07 0.93
CA LEU A 15 6.07 2.08 -0.41
C LEU A 15 6.23 0.72 -1.10
N ALA A 16 7.46 0.19 -1.15
CA ALA A 16 7.74 -1.11 -1.79
C ALA A 16 6.93 -2.25 -1.15
N ASN A 17 6.89 -2.32 0.18
CA ASN A 17 6.15 -3.38 0.88
C ASN A 17 4.62 -3.21 0.75
N SER A 18 4.14 -1.98 0.57
CA SER A 18 2.71 -1.72 0.30
C SER A 18 2.32 -2.14 -1.11
N GLU A 19 3.17 -1.83 -2.10
CA GLU A 19 3.04 -2.28 -3.50
C GLU A 19 3.02 -3.82 -3.57
N ASP A 20 4.05 -4.46 -3.01
CA ASP A 20 4.19 -5.92 -3.05
C ASP A 20 3.02 -6.62 -2.35
N HIS A 21 2.58 -6.11 -1.19
CA HIS A 21 1.43 -6.67 -0.47
C HIS A 21 0.18 -6.70 -1.36
N LEU A 22 -0.24 -5.56 -1.90
CA LEU A 22 -1.47 -5.51 -2.70
C LEU A 22 -1.33 -6.26 -4.02
N PHE A 23 -0.16 -6.19 -4.67
CA PHE A 23 0.07 -6.89 -5.93
C PHE A 23 -0.08 -8.39 -5.74
N LEU A 24 0.61 -8.95 -4.75
CA LEU A 24 0.54 -10.37 -4.43
C LEU A 24 -0.87 -10.75 -3.97
N TYR A 25 -1.51 -9.92 -3.14
CA TYR A 25 -2.86 -10.20 -2.68
C TYR A 25 -3.85 -10.29 -3.85
N PHE A 26 -3.89 -9.30 -4.75
CA PHE A 26 -4.77 -9.34 -5.92
C PHE A 26 -4.41 -10.46 -6.90
N LEU A 27 -3.12 -10.74 -7.08
CA LEU A 27 -2.69 -11.90 -7.87
C LEU A 27 -3.20 -13.22 -7.27
N SER A 28 -3.22 -13.34 -5.95
CA SER A 28 -3.79 -14.51 -5.28
C SER A 28 -5.29 -14.67 -5.57
N GLU A 29 -6.04 -13.56 -5.59
CA GLU A 29 -7.46 -13.58 -5.96
C GLU A 29 -7.65 -14.06 -7.41
N LYS A 30 -6.84 -13.57 -8.35
CA LYS A 30 -6.86 -14.02 -9.76
C LYS A 30 -6.53 -15.49 -9.92
N LEU A 31 -5.54 -16.00 -9.18
CA LEU A 31 -5.21 -17.42 -9.22
C LEU A 31 -6.37 -18.27 -8.70
N GLU A 32 -7.07 -17.81 -7.66
CA GLU A 32 -8.24 -18.50 -7.11
C GLU A 32 -9.41 -18.50 -8.10
N GLU A 33 -9.68 -17.39 -8.80
CA GLU A 33 -10.65 -17.30 -9.91
C GLU A 33 -10.33 -18.29 -11.05
N LEU A 34 -9.05 -18.59 -11.27
CA LEU A 34 -8.56 -19.56 -12.26
C LEU A 34 -8.47 -21.00 -11.73
N ASN A 35 -9.04 -21.28 -10.56
CA ASN A 35 -8.99 -22.58 -9.87
C ASN A 35 -7.57 -23.07 -9.50
N LYS A 36 -6.57 -22.19 -9.47
CA LYS A 36 -5.19 -22.49 -9.04
C LYS A 36 -5.03 -22.28 -7.53
N LYS A 37 -5.74 -23.11 -6.75
CA LYS A 37 -5.94 -22.90 -5.30
C LYS A 37 -4.65 -22.99 -4.48
N GLU A 38 -3.74 -23.90 -4.84
CA GLU A 38 -2.48 -24.08 -4.11
C GLU A 38 -1.54 -22.90 -4.34
N GLU A 39 -1.41 -22.46 -5.58
CA GLU A 39 -0.62 -21.28 -5.94
C GLU A 39 -1.22 -20.01 -5.33
N ALA A 40 -2.55 -19.85 -5.38
CA ALA A 40 -3.25 -18.74 -4.74
C ALA A 40 -2.91 -18.66 -3.25
N LYS A 41 -2.95 -19.80 -2.54
CA LYS A 41 -2.58 -19.86 -1.12
C LYS A 41 -1.12 -19.44 -0.90
N MET A 42 -0.18 -19.98 -1.66
CA MET A 42 1.25 -19.63 -1.53
C MET A 42 1.51 -18.13 -1.76
N ILE A 43 0.84 -17.54 -2.75
CA ILE A 43 0.98 -16.11 -3.05
C ILE A 43 0.33 -15.26 -1.95
N ARG A 44 -0.82 -15.67 -1.42
CA ARG A 44 -1.48 -14.99 -0.30
C ARG A 44 -0.62 -14.98 0.96
N ASP A 45 0.05 -16.10 1.27
CA ASP A 45 0.96 -16.18 2.41
C ASP A 45 2.13 -15.18 2.27
N LYS A 46 2.69 -15.03 1.06
CA LYS A 46 3.71 -14.00 0.79
C LYS A 46 3.16 -12.58 0.93
N ALA A 47 1.95 -12.31 0.43
CA ALA A 47 1.31 -11.01 0.60
C ALA A 47 1.19 -10.64 2.10
N LEU A 48 0.88 -11.60 2.97
CA LEU A 48 0.80 -11.37 4.41
C LEU A 48 2.16 -11.08 5.06
N VAL A 49 3.25 -11.64 4.53
CA VAL A 49 4.62 -11.30 4.97
C VAL A 49 4.92 -9.82 4.67
N GLU A 50 4.62 -9.36 3.46
CA GLU A 50 4.85 -7.95 3.08
C GLU A 50 3.96 -6.97 3.85
N LEU A 51 2.73 -7.38 4.19
CA LEU A 51 1.89 -6.64 5.15
C LEU A 51 2.58 -6.49 6.51
N GLY A 52 3.19 -7.57 7.00
CA GLY A 52 3.96 -7.58 8.24
C GLY A 52 5.14 -6.60 8.19
N HIS A 53 5.89 -6.60 7.09
CA HIS A 53 6.98 -5.65 6.86
C HIS A 53 6.50 -4.20 6.82
N ALA A 54 5.45 -3.90 6.03
CA ALA A 54 4.87 -2.57 5.94
C ALA A 54 4.42 -2.05 7.32
N LYS A 55 3.74 -2.89 8.11
CA LYS A 55 3.37 -2.56 9.50
C LYS A 55 4.59 -2.30 10.38
N GLY A 56 5.62 -3.14 10.32
CA GLY A 56 6.85 -2.95 11.10
C GLY A 56 7.57 -1.64 10.76
N ILE A 57 7.63 -1.30 9.46
CA ILE A 57 8.21 -0.03 8.99
C ILE A 57 7.37 1.16 9.45
N PHE A 58 6.04 1.06 9.35
CA PHE A 58 5.12 2.08 9.86
C PHE A 58 5.35 2.35 11.35
N GLU A 59 5.38 1.31 12.21
CA GLU A 59 5.60 1.50 13.65
C GLU A 59 6.93 2.20 13.92
N LYS A 60 7.96 1.86 13.15
CA LYS A 60 9.26 2.52 13.24
C LYS A 60 9.17 3.99 12.86
N MET A 61 8.52 4.34 11.75
CA MET A 61 8.31 5.72 11.35
C MET A 61 7.47 6.48 12.39
N ASN A 62 6.36 5.91 12.86
CA ASN A 62 5.48 6.53 13.84
C ASN A 62 6.20 6.81 15.16
N LYS A 63 7.08 5.90 15.59
CA LYS A 63 7.92 6.10 16.79
C LYS A 63 8.89 7.27 16.66
N TYR A 64 9.47 7.49 15.49
CA TYR A 64 10.51 8.52 15.29
C TYR A 64 9.94 9.87 14.82
N LEU A 65 8.86 9.86 14.05
CA LEU A 65 8.31 11.02 13.35
C LEU A 65 6.95 11.46 13.90
N GLY A 66 6.21 10.55 14.54
CA GLY A 66 4.87 10.79 15.09
C GLY A 66 3.74 10.60 14.07
N THR A 67 2.52 10.45 14.60
CA THR A 67 1.33 10.15 13.80
C THR A 67 0.89 11.32 12.92
N GLU A 68 1.05 12.56 13.41
CA GLU A 68 0.74 13.77 12.64
C GLU A 68 1.62 13.88 11.39
N TYR A 69 2.92 13.59 11.53
CA TYR A 69 3.84 13.56 10.40
C TYR A 69 3.39 12.57 9.32
N LEU A 70 2.96 11.37 9.71
CA LEU A 70 2.49 10.35 8.78
C LEU A 70 1.17 10.72 8.10
N GLN A 71 0.29 11.45 8.79
CA GLN A 71 -0.90 12.03 8.17
C GLN A 71 -0.54 13.12 7.14
N ASN A 72 0.43 13.97 7.44
CA ASN A 72 0.92 14.95 6.47
C ASN A 72 1.54 14.28 5.25
N TRP A 73 2.31 13.21 5.45
CA TRP A 73 2.87 12.43 4.35
C TRP A 73 1.76 11.78 3.49
N LEU A 74 0.68 11.27 4.09
CA LEU A 74 -0.48 10.79 3.34
C LEU A 74 -1.06 11.89 2.43
N ASN A 75 -1.18 13.12 2.94
CA ASN A 75 -1.64 14.27 2.14
C ASN A 75 -0.65 14.63 1.02
N GLU A 76 0.67 14.52 1.25
CA GLU A 76 1.68 14.72 0.20
C GLU A 76 1.55 13.69 -0.92
N LEU A 77 1.38 12.41 -0.56
CA LEU A 77 1.18 11.33 -1.53
C LEU A 77 -0.06 11.56 -2.39
N GLU A 78 -1.13 12.13 -1.83
CA GLU A 78 -2.37 12.45 -2.57
C GLU A 78 -2.19 13.52 -3.64
N ASN A 79 -1.21 14.39 -3.47
CA ASN A 79 -0.90 15.46 -4.41
C ASN A 79 0.24 15.08 -5.37
N THR A 80 0.76 13.85 -5.29
CA THR A 80 1.83 13.38 -6.17
C THR A 80 1.25 12.89 -7.49
N GLU A 81 1.67 13.52 -8.60
CA GLU A 81 1.27 13.09 -9.95
C GLU A 81 2.13 11.92 -10.43
N ALA A 82 1.54 10.73 -10.44
CA ALA A 82 2.13 9.53 -11.03
C ALA A 82 1.69 9.37 -12.49
N LYS A 83 2.66 9.19 -13.41
CA LYS A 83 2.38 9.14 -14.85
C LYS A 83 2.27 7.71 -15.34
N GLU A 84 3.17 6.84 -14.89
CA GLU A 84 3.21 5.45 -15.30
C GLU A 84 2.22 4.61 -14.49
N ILE A 85 1.62 3.59 -15.12
CA ILE A 85 0.63 2.72 -14.46
C ILE A 85 1.24 2.03 -13.23
N LYS A 86 2.52 1.63 -13.31
CA LYS A 86 3.24 1.04 -12.18
C LYS A 86 3.35 2.01 -11.00
N GLU A 87 3.74 3.25 -11.27
CA GLU A 87 3.83 4.29 -10.24
C GLU A 87 2.45 4.56 -9.62
N LYS A 88 1.41 4.68 -10.46
CA LYS A 88 0.02 4.87 -9.99
C LYS A 88 -0.38 3.75 -9.04
N PHE A 89 -0.13 2.49 -9.40
CA PHE A 89 -0.40 1.36 -8.54
C PHE A 89 0.36 1.45 -7.20
N ALA A 90 1.68 1.70 -7.24
CA ALA A 90 2.51 1.77 -6.05
C ALA A 90 2.08 2.89 -5.09
N TYR A 91 1.81 4.09 -5.61
CA TYR A 91 1.33 5.22 -4.81
C TYR A 91 -0.06 4.97 -4.23
N THR A 92 -1.00 4.46 -5.03
CA THR A 92 -2.35 4.14 -4.56
C THR A 92 -2.33 3.01 -3.52
N ALA A 93 -1.47 2.00 -3.68
CA ALA A 93 -1.25 0.94 -2.69
C ALA A 93 -0.70 1.49 -1.37
N THR A 94 0.25 2.41 -1.46
CA THR A 94 0.83 3.10 -0.29
C THR A 94 -0.21 3.96 0.42
N GLN A 95 -1.03 4.72 -0.31
CA GLN A 95 -2.13 5.51 0.25
C GLN A 95 -3.15 4.62 0.96
N TYR A 96 -3.51 3.47 0.38
CA TYR A 96 -4.36 2.47 1.03
C TYR A 96 -3.74 2.02 2.36
N MET A 97 -2.49 1.55 2.32
CA MET A 97 -1.84 0.95 3.48
C MET A 97 -1.68 1.98 4.60
N LEU A 98 -1.23 3.17 4.26
CA LEU A 98 -1.03 4.26 5.21
C LEU A 98 -2.36 4.70 5.84
N SER A 99 -3.41 4.88 5.04
CA SER A 99 -4.74 5.23 5.54
C SER A 99 -5.31 4.16 6.46
N LYS A 100 -5.15 2.89 6.09
CA LYS A 100 -5.64 1.74 6.85
C LYS A 100 -4.95 1.64 8.21
N ILE A 101 -3.62 1.74 8.26
CA ILE A 101 -2.89 1.64 9.52
C ILE A 101 -3.13 2.89 10.38
N LEU A 102 -3.17 4.09 9.79
CA LEU A 102 -3.46 5.32 10.53
C LEU A 102 -4.85 5.28 11.18
N SER A 103 -5.87 4.72 10.52
CA SER A 103 -7.21 4.60 11.12
C SER A 103 -7.25 3.70 12.35
N GLU A 104 -6.29 2.78 12.49
CA GLU A 104 -6.12 1.93 13.68
C GLU A 104 -5.35 2.64 14.81
N LYS A 105 -4.68 3.77 14.51
CA LYS A 105 -3.81 4.50 15.46
C LYS A 105 -4.44 5.76 16.03
N VAL A 106 -5.27 6.44 15.25
CA VAL A 106 -5.93 7.68 15.69
C VAL A 106 -7.06 7.36 16.67
N THR A 107 -7.25 8.24 17.65
CA THR A 107 -8.33 8.12 18.65
C THR A 107 -9.55 8.96 18.32
N ASP A 108 -9.40 9.99 17.47
CA ASP A 108 -10.51 10.80 17.00
C ASP A 108 -11.37 9.98 16.04
N GLU A 109 -12.64 9.78 16.41
CA GLU A 109 -13.55 8.90 15.67
C GLU A 109 -13.91 9.46 14.28
N LYS A 110 -13.96 10.78 14.12
CA LYS A 110 -14.20 11.38 12.80
C LYS A 110 -13.01 11.14 11.88
N VAL A 111 -11.80 11.41 12.35
CA VAL A 111 -10.56 11.16 11.59
C VAL A 111 -10.43 9.68 11.24
N LYS A 112 -10.75 8.79 12.18
CA LYS A 112 -10.76 7.34 11.96
C LYS A 112 -11.71 6.92 10.83
N GLN A 113 -12.92 7.47 10.81
CA GLN A 113 -13.91 7.18 9.76
C GLN A 113 -13.45 7.70 8.39
N GLU A 114 -12.90 8.91 8.34
CA GLU A 114 -12.35 9.49 7.11
C GLU A 114 -11.20 8.64 6.55
N LEU A 115 -10.25 8.23 7.39
CA LEU A 115 -9.14 7.35 7.00
C LEU A 115 -9.62 5.96 6.56
N SER A 116 -10.64 5.41 7.21
CA SER A 116 -11.18 4.10 6.85
C SER A 116 -11.93 4.13 5.51
N ALA A 117 -12.68 5.21 5.25
CA ALA A 117 -13.33 5.44 3.97
C ALA A 117 -12.29 5.61 2.86
N LYS A 118 -11.23 6.39 3.12
CA LYS A 118 -10.10 6.58 2.21
C LYS A 118 -9.38 5.28 1.91
N ALA A 119 -9.08 4.46 2.92
CA ALA A 119 -8.50 3.13 2.72
C ALA A 119 -9.38 2.27 1.79
N SER A 120 -10.70 2.27 2.01
CA SER A 120 -11.64 1.51 1.17
C SER A 120 -11.66 2.01 -0.27
N GLN A 121 -11.64 3.33 -0.48
CA GLN A 121 -11.54 3.93 -1.81
C GLN A 121 -10.25 3.52 -2.51
N LYS A 122 -9.10 3.67 -1.82
CA LYS A 122 -7.78 3.41 -2.39
C LYS A 122 -7.52 1.92 -2.64
N TYR A 123 -8.11 1.03 -1.85
CA TYR A 123 -8.09 -0.40 -2.14
C TYR A 123 -8.75 -0.71 -3.50
N ASN A 124 -9.94 -0.15 -3.74
CA ASN A 124 -10.65 -0.36 -5.00
C ASN A 124 -9.92 0.26 -6.20
N GLU A 125 -9.35 1.45 -6.02
CA GLU A 125 -8.54 2.12 -7.03
C GLU A 125 -7.26 1.32 -7.34
N ALA A 126 -6.56 0.80 -6.32
CA ALA A 126 -5.38 -0.05 -6.52
C ALA A 126 -5.74 -1.32 -7.30
N LYS A 127 -6.93 -1.90 -7.04
CA LYS A 127 -7.42 -3.05 -7.81
C LYS A 127 -7.64 -2.70 -9.28
N GLN A 128 -8.14 -1.51 -9.60
CA GLN A 128 -8.27 -1.04 -10.99
C GLN A 128 -6.91 -0.93 -11.67
N TRP A 129 -5.92 -0.28 -11.01
CA TRP A 129 -4.57 -0.19 -11.56
C TRP A 129 -3.90 -1.55 -11.73
N PHE A 130 -4.15 -2.50 -10.82
CA PHE A 130 -3.67 -3.87 -10.96
C PHE A 130 -4.21 -4.55 -12.23
N GLU A 131 -5.51 -4.41 -12.53
CA GLU A 131 -6.08 -4.95 -13.77
C GLU A 131 -5.49 -4.30 -15.02
N GLU A 132 -5.20 -2.99 -14.97
CA GLU A 132 -4.49 -2.30 -16.06
C GLU A 132 -3.04 -2.78 -16.22
N LEU A 133 -2.33 -3.03 -15.12
CA LEU A 133 -0.99 -3.61 -15.15
C LEU A 133 -0.98 -4.96 -15.85
N LEU A 134 -1.92 -5.85 -15.52
CA LEU A 134 -2.04 -7.16 -16.16
C LEU A 134 -2.28 -7.04 -17.67
N LYS A 135 -3.13 -6.10 -18.10
CA LYS A 135 -3.39 -5.85 -19.53
C LYS A 135 -2.14 -5.33 -20.24
N SER A 136 -1.48 -4.32 -19.67
CA SER A 136 -0.27 -3.74 -20.26
C SER A 136 0.88 -4.74 -20.38
N GLY A 137 0.99 -5.69 -19.44
CA GLY A 137 1.95 -6.80 -19.53
C GLY A 137 1.57 -7.85 -20.57
N SER A 138 0.28 -8.08 -20.81
CA SER A 138 -0.21 -9.04 -21.82
C SER A 138 -0.05 -8.55 -23.26
N GLU A 139 -0.01 -7.23 -23.48
CA GLU A 139 0.22 -6.62 -24.81
C GLU A 139 1.69 -6.68 -25.26
N LEU A 140 2.60 -7.05 -24.35
CA LEU A 140 4.04 -7.22 -24.60
C LEU A 140 4.46 -8.66 -24.92
N MET A 141 3.51 -9.62 -24.89
CA MET A 141 3.71 -11.03 -25.25
C MET A 141 2.94 -11.40 -26.52
#